data_AF-A0A1V5R5I8-F1
#
_entry.id   AF-A0A1V5R5I8-F1
#
_cell.length_a   1.000
_cell.length_b   1.000
_cell.length_c   1.000
_cell.angle_alpha   90.00
_cell.angle_beta   90.00
_cell.angle_gamma   90.00
#
_symmetry.space_group_name_H-M   'P 1'
#
loop_
_entity.id
_entity.type
_entity.pdbx_description
1 polymer ?
#
loop_
_entity_poly.entity_id
_entity_poly.type
_entity_poly.pdbx_seq_one_letter_code
_entity_poly.pdbx_strand_id
1 'polypeptide(L)'
;MSTGNPTLLGWDFHERQWRGEAYDELVRGRPEALERIYRTATAEELPALLDQWRVDYVYVGALEQDKYKVGEIALGRFDAALTKVYDRDGVRIYAR
;
A
#
# COMPACT_ATOMS: atom_id res chain seq x y z
N MET A 1 4.60 -14.69 3.62
CA MET A 1 5.74 -14.26 4.46
C MET A 1 5.19 -13.45 5.62
N SER A 2 5.66 -13.66 6.85
CA SER A 2 5.37 -12.77 7.97
C SER A 2 6.66 -12.00 8.26
N THR A 3 6.65 -10.69 8.00
CA THR A 3 7.77 -9.79 8.29
C THR A 3 7.72 -9.27 9.74
N GLY A 4 6.70 -9.64 10.51
CA GLY A 4 6.39 -9.05 11.82
C GLY A 4 5.70 -7.68 11.73
N ASN A 5 5.62 -7.10 10.54
CA ASN A 5 4.93 -5.83 10.30
C ASN A 5 3.51 -6.08 9.77
N PRO A 6 2.47 -5.46 10.37
CA PRO A 6 1.10 -5.59 9.88
C PRO A 6 0.94 -4.89 8.52
N THR A 7 0.10 -5.45 7.65
CA THR A 7 -0.31 -4.78 6.41
C THR A 7 -1.55 -3.93 6.62
N LEU A 8 -1.71 -2.88 5.81
CA LEU A 8 -2.91 -2.05 5.84
C LEU A 8 -4.17 -2.87 5.60
N LEU A 9 -4.12 -3.83 4.69
CA LEU A 9 -5.15 -4.84 4.44
C LEU A 9 -4.50 -6.21 4.31
N GLY A 10 -5.06 -7.22 4.98
CA GLY A 10 -4.59 -8.60 4.93
C GLY A 10 -5.08 -9.33 3.67
N TRP A 11 -5.29 -10.65 3.81
CA TRP A 11 -5.90 -11.43 2.72
C TRP A 11 -7.42 -11.26 2.78
N ASP A 12 -7.88 -10.16 2.19
CA ASP A 12 -9.22 -9.62 2.40
C ASP A 12 -10.35 -10.63 2.26
N PHE A 13 -10.41 -11.31 1.11
CA PHE A 13 -11.43 -12.33 0.86
C PHE A 13 -11.32 -13.53 1.80
N HIS A 14 -10.10 -13.96 2.15
CA HIS A 14 -9.90 -15.06 3.08
C HIS A 14 -10.35 -14.68 4.49
N GLU A 15 -10.00 -13.48 4.97
CA GLU A 15 -10.45 -13.02 6.29
C GLU A 15 -11.97 -12.87 6.37
N ARG A 16 -12.61 -12.39 5.29
CA ARG A 16 -14.06 -12.31 5.19
C ARG A 16 -14.74 -13.68 5.31
N GLN A 17 -14.17 -14.74 4.71
CA GLN A 17 -14.71 -16.10 4.81
C GLN A 17 -14.76 -16.61 6.27
N TRP A 18 -13.77 -16.25 7.09
CA TRP A 18 -13.69 -16.70 8.49
C TRP A 18 -14.41 -15.78 9.48
N ARG A 19 -14.44 -14.47 9.20
CA ARG A 19 -14.98 -13.44 10.12
C ARG A 19 -16.41 -13.00 9.77
N GLY A 20 -16.92 -13.36 8.59
CA GLY A 20 -18.28 -13.02 8.15
C GLY A 20 -18.46 -11.53 7.87
N GLU A 21 -19.72 -11.08 7.78
CA GLU A 21 -20.09 -9.71 7.36
C GLU A 21 -19.53 -8.61 8.28
N ALA A 22 -19.30 -8.90 9.56
CA ALA A 22 -18.70 -7.95 10.50
C ALA A 22 -17.28 -7.52 10.09
N TYR A 23 -16.61 -8.32 9.25
CA TYR A 23 -15.31 -7.99 8.70
C TYR A 23 -15.34 -6.76 7.79
N ASP A 24 -16.41 -6.59 7.01
CA ASP A 24 -16.53 -5.48 6.05
C ASP A 24 -16.47 -4.13 6.78
N GLU A 25 -17.00 -4.06 8.01
CA GLU A 25 -16.89 -2.88 8.87
C GLU A 25 -15.46 -2.66 9.39
N LEU A 26 -14.77 -3.74 9.78
CA LEU A 26 -13.40 -3.67 10.29
C LEU A 26 -12.39 -3.17 9.26
N VAL A 27 -12.68 -3.42 7.98
CA VAL A 27 -11.79 -3.02 6.87
C VAL A 27 -12.30 -1.86 6.03
N ARG A 28 -13.44 -1.28 6.40
CA ARG A 28 -14.03 -0.13 5.74
C ARG A 28 -12.99 0.95 5.46
N GLY A 29 -12.86 1.36 4.20
CA GLY A 29 -11.93 2.41 3.76
C GLY A 29 -10.51 1.94 3.44
N ARG A 30 -10.09 0.75 3.89
CA ARG A 30 -8.73 0.23 3.63
C ARG A 30 -8.51 -0.14 2.16
N PRO A 31 -9.44 -0.81 1.44
CA PRO A 31 -9.30 -1.04 0.01
C PRO A 31 -9.17 0.27 -0.78
N GLU A 32 -9.98 1.28 -0.46
CA GLU A 32 -9.97 2.59 -1.11
C GLU A 32 -8.67 3.34 -0.81
N ALA A 33 -8.14 3.23 0.41
CA ALA A 33 -6.84 3.78 0.76
C ALA A 33 -5.72 3.15 -0.08
N LEU A 34 -5.73 1.83 -0.29
CA LEU A 34 -4.75 1.16 -1.15
C LEU A 34 -4.85 1.63 -2.60
N GLU A 35 -6.07 1.75 -3.14
CA GLU A 35 -6.30 2.31 -4.48
C GLU A 35 -5.74 3.74 -4.59
N ARG A 36 -5.98 4.59 -3.57
CA ARG A 36 -5.43 5.94 -3.55
C ARG A 36 -3.90 5.95 -3.50
N ILE A 37 -3.29 5.22 -2.58
CA ILE A 37 -1.82 5.15 -2.43
C ILE A 37 -1.18 4.70 -3.76
N TYR A 38 -1.65 3.59 -4.33
CA TYR A 38 -1.01 2.99 -5.50
C TYR A 38 -1.40 3.59 -6.85
N ARG A 39 -2.53 4.29 -6.98
CA ARG A 39 -2.99 4.78 -8.29
C ARG A 39 -3.17 6.28 -8.38
N THR A 40 -3.85 6.92 -7.43
CA THR A 40 -4.40 8.26 -7.67
C THR A 40 -3.78 9.38 -6.85
N ALA A 41 -3.21 9.09 -5.67
CA ALA A 41 -2.65 10.12 -4.80
C ALA A 41 -1.46 10.81 -5.45
N THR A 42 -1.39 12.14 -5.38
CA THR A 42 -0.22 12.90 -5.83
C THR A 42 0.94 12.77 -4.84
N ALA A 43 2.14 13.23 -5.22
CA ALA A 43 3.29 13.25 -4.32
C ALA A 43 3.02 14.06 -3.04
N GLU A 44 2.28 15.15 -3.17
CA GLU A 44 1.92 16.05 -2.06
C GLU A 44 0.87 15.45 -1.12
N GLU A 45 -0.03 14.60 -1.64
CA GLU A 45 -1.08 13.95 -0.86
C GLU A 45 -0.58 12.71 -0.09
N LEU A 46 0.48 12.07 -0.59
CA LEU A 46 0.98 10.80 -0.05
C LEU A 46 1.34 10.86 1.44
N PRO A 47 2.13 11.83 1.95
CA PRO A 47 2.50 11.86 3.37
C PRO A 47 1.29 11.89 4.30
N ALA A 48 0.32 12.76 4.04
CA ALA A 48 -0.89 12.88 4.85
C ALA A 48 -1.77 11.62 4.78
N LEU A 49 -1.84 10.98 3.61
CA LEU A 49 -2.58 9.73 3.43
C LEU A 49 -1.93 8.58 4.19
N LEU A 50 -0.60 8.46 4.17
CA LEU A 50 0.13 7.44 4.91
C LEU A 50 0.01 7.66 6.43
N ASP A 51 0.03 8.91 6.89
CA ASP A 51 -0.19 9.29 8.29
C ASP A 51 -1.58 8.87 8.78
N GLN A 52 -2.63 9.16 8.00
CA GLN A 52 -4.01 8.81 8.32
C GLN A 52 -4.16 7.31 8.60
N TRP A 53 -3.48 6.48 7.82
CA TRP A 53 -3.55 5.01 7.90
C TRP A 53 -2.42 4.38 8.70
N ARG A 54 -1.53 5.18 9.30
CA ARG A 54 -0.36 4.75 10.08
C ARG A 54 0.53 3.78 9.29
N VAL A 55 0.80 4.11 8.03
CA VAL A 55 1.65 3.31 7.15
C VAL A 55 3.06 3.89 7.15
N ASP A 56 4.02 3.15 7.71
CA ASP A 56 5.42 3.57 7.73
C ASP A 56 6.19 3.19 6.46
N TYR A 57 5.75 2.14 5.78
CA TYR A 57 6.42 1.61 4.60
C TYR A 57 5.45 1.33 3.45
N VAL A 58 5.86 1.69 2.24
CA VAL A 58 5.20 1.29 0.99
C VAL A 58 6.11 0.31 0.27
N TYR A 59 5.58 -0.88 0.00
CA TYR A 59 6.26 -1.96 -0.73
C TYR A 59 5.77 -1.99 -2.17
N VAL A 60 6.69 -2.07 -3.14
CA VAL A 60 6.35 -2.22 -4.55
C VAL A 60 7.15 -3.37 -5.14
N GLY A 61 6.49 -4.50 -5.42
CA GLY A 61 7.05 -5.63 -6.15
C GLY A 61 6.21 -5.99 -7.37
N ALA A 62 6.47 -7.17 -7.96
CA ALA A 62 5.78 -7.63 -9.16
C ALA A 62 4.25 -7.70 -9.00
N LEU A 63 3.76 -8.07 -7.80
CA LEU A 63 2.32 -8.17 -7.54
C LEU A 63 1.65 -6.81 -7.50
N GLU A 64 2.25 -5.82 -6.82
CA GLU A 64 1.71 -4.46 -6.77
C GLU A 64 1.77 -3.80 -8.14
N GLN A 65 2.86 -4.02 -8.89
CA GLN A 65 3.00 -3.57 -10.26
C GLN A 65 1.92 -4.15 -11.17
N ASP A 66 1.64 -5.45 -11.09
CA ASP A 66 0.58 -6.04 -11.91
C ASP A 66 -0.83 -5.63 -11.45
N LYS A 67 -1.13 -5.70 -10.16
CA LYS A 67 -2.47 -5.43 -9.63
C LYS A 67 -2.85 -3.96 -9.78
N TYR A 68 -1.96 -3.06 -9.37
CA TYR A 68 -2.26 -1.62 -9.36
C TYR A 68 -1.75 -0.89 -10.59
N LYS A 69 -1.03 -1.57 -11.50
CA LYS A 69 -0.40 -0.96 -12.69
C LYS A 69 0.58 0.15 -12.32
N VAL A 70 1.39 -0.12 -11.27
CA VAL A 70 2.44 0.79 -10.79
C VAL A 70 3.55 0.85 -11.85
N GLY A 71 3.52 1.89 -12.68
CA GLY A 71 4.57 2.20 -13.65
C GLY A 71 5.44 3.38 -13.22
N GLU A 72 6.28 3.88 -14.14
CA GLU A 72 7.24 4.96 -13.87
C GLU A 72 6.61 6.23 -13.28
N ILE A 73 5.41 6.61 -13.74
CA ILE A 73 4.68 7.76 -13.17
C ILE A 73 4.43 7.54 -11.68
N ALA A 74 3.95 6.34 -11.31
CA ALA A 74 3.63 6.01 -9.93
C ALA A 74 4.87 5.96 -9.03
N LEU A 75 5.95 5.37 -9.56
CA LEU A 75 7.24 5.32 -8.90
C LEU A 75 7.82 6.73 -8.69
N GLY A 76 7.69 7.62 -9.67
CA GLY A 76 8.10 9.02 -9.55
C GLY A 76 7.36 9.77 -8.43
N ARG A 77 6.08 9.47 -8.19
CA ARG A 77 5.33 10.04 -7.03
C ARG A 77 5.94 9.61 -5.72
N PHE A 78 6.28 8.33 -5.60
CA PHE A 78 6.89 7.77 -4.40
C PHE A 78 8.31 8.30 -4.20
N ASP A 79 9.13 8.36 -5.25
CA ASP A 79 10.49 8.91 -5.19
C ASP A 79 10.49 10.41 -4.83
N ALA A 80 9.45 11.16 -5.20
CA ALA A 80 9.31 12.58 -4.85
C ALA A 80 8.80 12.82 -3.42
N ALA A 81 7.99 11.91 -2.88
CA ALA A 81 7.30 12.08 -1.61
C ALA A 81 7.92 11.33 -0.43
N LEU A 82 8.68 10.26 -0.69
CA LEU A 82 9.12 9.29 0.31
C LEU A 82 10.61 8.96 0.16
N THR A 83 11.20 8.42 1.21
CA THR A 83 12.60 7.96 1.19
C THR A 83 12.67 6.53 0.67
N LYS A 84 13.31 6.30 -0.48
CA LYS A 84 13.58 4.94 -0.96
C LYS A 84 14.68 4.28 -0.12
N VAL A 85 14.31 3.25 0.64
CA VAL A 85 15.20 2.54 1.57
C VAL A 85 15.67 1.17 1.05
N TYR A 86 15.04 0.67 -0.01
CA TYR A 86 15.44 -0.56 -0.69
C TYR A 86 15.12 -0.47 -2.18
N ASP A 87 16.03 -0.94 -3.04
CA ASP A 87 15.85 -1.02 -4.49
C ASP A 87 16.73 -2.14 -5.04
N ARG A 88 16.14 -3.32 -5.28
CA ARG A 88 16.86 -4.47 -5.85
C ARG A 88 15.89 -5.47 -6.48
N ASP A 89 16.31 -6.07 -7.60
CA ASP A 89 15.62 -7.21 -8.24
C ASP A 89 14.12 -6.95 -8.50
N GLY A 90 13.77 -5.73 -8.91
CA GLY A 90 12.39 -5.33 -9.21
C GLY A 90 11.52 -5.05 -7.97
N VAL A 91 12.12 -5.02 -6.78
CA VAL A 91 11.46 -4.67 -5.52
C VAL A 91 11.97 -3.31 -5.04
N ARG A 92 11.04 -2.41 -4.71
CA ARG A 92 11.32 -1.12 -4.07
C ARG A 92 10.57 -0.99 -2.75
N ILE A 93 11.22 -0.45 -1.74
CA ILE A 93 10.59 -0.12 -0.45
C ILE A 93 10.84 1.35 -0.17
N TYR A 94 9.76 2.06 0.14
CA TYR A 94 9.74 3.45 0.52
C TYR A 94 9.38 3.57 2.00
N ALA A 95 10.11 4.41 2.73
CA ALA A 95 9.78 4.83 4.08
C ALA A 95 9.25 6.27 4.03
N ARG A 96 8.23 6.56 4.83
CA ARG A 96 7.78 7.95 5.02
C ARG A 96 8.82 8.78 5.78
#